data_AF-A0A6G1ITQ3-F1
#
_entry.id   AF-A0A6G1ITQ3-F1
#
_cell.length_a   1.000
_cell.length_b   1.000
_cell.length_c   1.000
_cell.angle_alpha   90.00
_cell.angle_beta   90.00
_cell.angle_gamma   90.00
#
_symmetry.space_group_name_H-M   'P 1'
#
loop_
_entity.id
_entity.type
_entity.pdbx_description
1 polymer ?
#
loop_
_entity_poly.entity_id
_entity_poly.type
_entity_poly.pdbx_seq_one_letter_code
_entity_poly.pdbx_strand_id
1 'polypeptide(L)'
;MTCDLCAYWENTLANSLVVTVRAQEMALSIKDSLEQIAAESHFFKIPKKPKERLMAHVRGVLTRYEWQFHPGIDLAESLDPSLLAINPKKARAHYGAKLSAPAPDPNVFPPRENDPDDYPFGREPWIAAFFRQWALEYERENGEAKEGWGVWTKKSERDSSSWKWPYKRIIAHKTDKDGQVRYLVKWVGRRFPASWVSKEQITGDAHMAYDSAHGVVHSG
;
A
#
# COMPACT_ATOMS: atom_id res chain seq x y z
N MET A 1 -12.93 -15.49 -28.84
CA MET A 1 -13.29 -14.11 -28.50
C MET A 1 -12.96 -13.90 -27.03
N THR A 2 -11.84 -13.24 -26.72
CA THR A 2 -11.54 -12.72 -25.38
C THR A 2 -12.48 -11.54 -25.13
N CYS A 3 -13.12 -11.46 -23.97
CA CYS A 3 -14.01 -10.32 -23.69
C CYS A 3 -13.17 -9.03 -23.57
N ASP A 4 -13.79 -7.87 -23.75
CA ASP A 4 -13.08 -6.58 -23.70
C ASP A 4 -12.33 -6.36 -22.38
N LEU A 5 -12.79 -6.97 -21.27
CA LEU A 5 -12.01 -7.05 -20.04
C LEU A 5 -10.75 -7.91 -20.25
N CYS A 6 -10.84 -9.13 -20.75
CA CYS A 6 -9.65 -9.95 -21.01
C CYS A 6 -8.65 -9.27 -21.97
N ALA A 7 -9.13 -8.56 -22.99
CA ALA A 7 -8.28 -7.80 -23.92
C ALA A 7 -7.70 -6.51 -23.30
N TYR A 8 -8.44 -5.82 -22.43
CA TYR A 8 -7.93 -4.70 -21.63
C TYR A 8 -6.83 -5.18 -20.68
N TRP A 9 -7.04 -6.33 -20.04
CA TRP A 9 -6.06 -6.97 -19.15
C TRP A 9 -4.84 -7.43 -19.96
N GLU A 10 -4.98 -8.15 -21.07
CA GLU A 10 -3.84 -8.53 -21.92
C GLU A 10 -3.02 -7.31 -22.39
N ASN A 11 -3.66 -6.18 -22.70
CA ASN A 11 -2.97 -4.96 -23.15
C ASN A 11 -2.38 -4.08 -22.04
N THR A 12 -2.92 -4.11 -20.81
CA THR A 12 -2.32 -3.38 -19.67
C THR A 12 -1.19 -4.16 -18.99
N LEU A 13 -1.05 -5.46 -19.30
CA LEU A 13 -0.18 -6.40 -18.58
C LEU A 13 0.99 -6.93 -19.40
N ALA A 14 0.97 -6.75 -20.72
CA ALA A 14 2.16 -6.93 -21.54
C ALA A 14 3.14 -5.78 -21.27
N ASN A 15 4.29 -6.07 -20.65
CA ASN A 15 5.39 -5.14 -20.40
C ASN A 15 5.12 -4.02 -19.37
N SER A 16 4.42 -4.30 -18.27
CA SER A 16 4.36 -3.34 -17.16
C SER A 16 5.75 -3.14 -16.55
N LEU A 17 6.20 -1.89 -16.48
CA LEU A 17 7.42 -1.51 -15.78
C LEU A 17 7.27 -1.88 -14.30
N VAL A 18 8.29 -2.52 -13.71
CA VAL A 18 8.29 -2.92 -12.30
C VAL A 18 9.67 -2.71 -11.68
N VAL A 19 9.72 -2.53 -10.36
CA VAL A 19 10.99 -2.46 -9.60
C VAL A 19 11.20 -3.69 -8.76
N THR A 20 12.45 -4.15 -8.67
CA THR A 20 12.86 -5.10 -7.63
C THR A 20 12.99 -4.35 -6.31
N VAL A 21 12.29 -4.79 -5.27
CA VAL A 21 12.44 -4.22 -3.93
C VAL A 21 13.81 -4.55 -3.36
N ARG A 22 14.65 -3.52 -3.22
CA ARG A 22 15.98 -3.58 -2.59
C ARG A 22 15.95 -2.83 -1.27
N ALA A 23 15.71 -3.55 -0.17
CA ALA A 23 15.21 -2.92 1.05
C ALA A 23 16.15 -1.86 1.63
N GLN A 24 17.44 -2.15 1.74
CA GLN A 24 18.42 -1.20 2.28
C GLN A 24 18.60 0.01 1.36
N GLU A 25 18.74 -0.21 0.06
CA GLU A 25 18.95 0.83 -0.95
C GLU A 25 17.76 1.79 -1.00
N MET A 26 16.55 1.25 -1.14
CA MET A 26 15.32 2.04 -1.19
C MET A 26 15.08 2.80 0.12
N ALA A 27 15.34 2.19 1.29
CA ALA A 27 15.18 2.87 2.56
C ALA A 27 16.15 4.06 2.73
N LEU A 28 17.36 3.98 2.17
CA LEU A 28 18.31 5.08 2.14
C LEU A 28 17.85 6.17 1.16
N SER A 29 17.48 5.81 -0.07
CA SER A 29 16.95 6.75 -1.08
C SER A 29 15.73 7.53 -0.56
N ILE A 30 14.79 6.85 0.10
CA ILE A 30 13.63 7.49 0.75
C ILE A 30 14.07 8.47 1.83
N LYS A 31 15.01 8.07 2.69
CA LYS A 31 15.50 8.91 3.77
C LYS A 31 16.14 10.19 3.23
N ASP A 32 16.97 10.06 2.20
CA ASP A 32 17.68 11.18 1.59
C ASP A 32 16.70 12.13 0.88
N SER A 33 15.70 11.58 0.17
CA SER A 33 14.63 12.36 -0.47
C SER A 33 13.77 13.11 0.55
N LEU A 34 13.48 12.50 1.72
CA LEU A 34 12.80 13.18 2.84
C LEU A 34 13.64 14.32 3.43
N GLU A 35 14.97 14.17 3.44
CA GLU A 35 15.88 15.22 3.92
C GLU A 35 15.98 16.39 2.94
N GLN A 36 16.01 16.10 1.63
CA GLN A 36 16.01 17.10 0.58
C GLN A 36 14.75 17.97 0.63
N ILE A 37 13.55 17.37 0.62
CA ILE A 37 12.31 18.15 0.63
C ILE A 37 12.14 18.97 1.93
N ALA A 38 12.66 18.46 3.06
CA ALA A 38 12.66 19.17 4.33
C ALA A 38 13.65 20.36 4.37
N ALA A 39 14.67 20.35 3.52
CA ALA A 39 15.59 21.48 3.32
C ALA A 39 14.93 22.59 2.48
N GLU A 40 14.11 22.22 1.49
CA GLU A 40 13.40 23.16 0.62
C GLU A 40 12.23 23.87 1.32
N SER A 41 11.53 23.19 2.23
CA SER A 41 10.43 23.80 2.99
C SER A 41 10.32 23.29 4.43
N HIS A 42 10.18 24.24 5.37
CA HIS A 42 9.99 23.93 6.79
C HIS A 42 8.72 23.12 7.06
N PHE A 43 7.72 23.18 6.16
CA PHE A 43 6.50 22.40 6.32
C PHE A 43 6.78 20.88 6.35
N PHE A 44 7.72 20.41 5.54
CA PHE A 44 8.06 18.99 5.42
C PHE A 44 9.07 18.51 6.48
N LYS A 45 9.50 19.38 7.39
CA LYS A 45 10.39 18.98 8.49
C LYS A 45 9.67 18.03 9.45
N ILE A 46 10.12 16.78 9.47
CA ILE A 46 9.63 15.75 10.37
C ILE A 46 10.46 15.78 11.67
N PRO A 47 9.83 15.89 12.86
CA PRO A 47 10.55 15.78 14.13
C PRO A 47 11.21 14.40 14.28
N LYS A 48 12.33 14.33 15.03
CA LYS A 48 13.18 13.14 15.17
C LYS A 48 12.39 11.85 15.47
N LYS A 49 11.58 11.84 16.54
CA LYS A 49 10.81 10.65 16.96
C LYS A 49 9.80 10.17 15.89
N PRO A 50 8.92 11.02 15.34
CA PRO A 50 8.12 10.70 14.16
C PRO A 50 8.91 10.14 12.97
N LYS A 51 10.05 10.76 12.64
CA LYS A 51 10.91 10.31 11.52
C LYS A 51 11.46 8.91 11.77
N GLU A 52 11.93 8.62 12.99
CA GLU A 52 12.40 7.28 13.39
C GLU A 52 11.29 6.23 13.25
N ARG A 53 10.07 6.53 13.69
CA ARG A 53 8.91 5.63 13.53
C ARG A 53 8.55 5.38 12.08
N LEU A 54 8.49 6.44 11.28
CA LEU A 54 8.23 6.36 9.84
C LEU A 54 9.30 5.50 9.14
N MET A 55 10.59 5.75 9.40
CA MET A 55 11.66 4.97 8.78
C MET A 55 11.70 3.52 9.27
N ALA A 56 11.30 3.24 10.51
CA ALA A 56 11.13 1.88 10.99
C ALA A 56 10.00 1.15 10.23
N HIS A 57 8.87 1.83 9.99
CA HIS A 57 7.79 1.30 9.15
C HIS A 57 8.26 1.01 7.73
N VAL A 58 8.89 1.98 7.07
CA VAL A 58 9.43 1.86 5.70
C VAL A 58 10.37 0.66 5.59
N ARG A 59 11.33 0.53 6.51
CA ARG A 59 12.26 -0.62 6.51
C ARG A 59 11.51 -1.95 6.71
N GLY A 60 10.56 -2.00 7.64
CA GLY A 60 9.76 -3.21 7.88
C GLY A 60 8.96 -3.65 6.65
N VAL A 61 8.35 -2.70 5.93
CA VAL A 61 7.63 -2.96 4.68
C VAL A 61 8.60 -3.44 3.59
N LEU A 62 9.70 -2.74 3.36
CA LEU A 62 10.65 -3.07 2.31
C LEU A 62 11.35 -4.42 2.57
N THR A 63 11.75 -4.72 3.79
CA THR A 63 12.35 -6.02 4.16
C THR A 63 11.37 -7.16 3.94
N ARG A 64 10.08 -6.95 4.23
CA ARG A 64 9.03 -7.95 3.94
C ARG A 64 8.96 -8.28 2.45
N TYR A 65 9.05 -7.26 1.60
CA TYR A 65 8.98 -7.41 0.14
C TYR A 65 10.33 -7.57 -0.55
N GLU A 66 11.43 -7.70 0.19
CA GLU A 66 12.76 -7.73 -0.39
C GLU A 66 12.91 -8.85 -1.44
N TRP A 67 13.43 -8.47 -2.61
CA TRP A 67 13.57 -9.25 -3.85
C TRP A 67 12.27 -9.55 -4.60
N GLN A 68 11.16 -8.87 -4.28
CA GLN A 68 9.91 -8.98 -5.03
C GLN A 68 9.78 -7.85 -6.05
N PHE A 69 9.04 -8.10 -7.13
CA PHE A 69 8.71 -7.07 -8.12
C PHE A 69 7.42 -6.33 -7.77
N HIS A 70 7.48 -5.01 -7.79
CA HIS A 70 6.32 -4.14 -7.60
C HIS A 70 6.27 -3.04 -8.66
N PRO A 71 5.09 -2.76 -9.27
CA PRO A 71 4.84 -1.47 -9.86
C PRO A 71 4.92 -0.38 -8.79
N GLY A 72 5.31 0.82 -9.19
CA GLY A 72 5.50 1.97 -8.31
C GLY A 72 4.24 2.32 -7.53
N ILE A 73 3.06 2.20 -8.15
CA ILE A 73 1.76 2.44 -7.51
C ILE A 73 1.54 1.52 -6.30
N ASP A 74 1.82 0.22 -6.45
CA ASP A 74 1.56 -0.75 -5.38
C ASP A 74 2.59 -0.64 -4.27
N LEU A 75 3.85 -0.33 -4.63
CA LEU A 75 4.89 -0.04 -3.65
C LEU A 75 4.55 1.20 -2.82
N ALA A 76 4.08 2.27 -3.46
CA ALA A 76 3.64 3.49 -2.79
C ALA A 76 2.52 3.22 -1.77
N GLU A 77 1.49 2.46 -2.17
CA GLU A 77 0.40 2.09 -1.26
C GLU A 77 0.89 1.22 -0.10
N SER A 78 1.85 0.32 -0.36
CA SER A 78 2.43 -0.54 0.68
C SER A 78 3.24 0.26 1.71
N LEU A 79 3.88 1.35 1.28
CA LEU A 79 4.70 2.24 2.11
C LEU A 79 3.87 3.27 2.89
N ASP A 80 2.60 3.50 2.51
CA ASP A 80 1.73 4.47 3.17
C ASP A 80 1.27 3.94 4.55
N PRO A 81 1.75 4.53 5.66
CA PRO A 81 1.42 4.07 6.99
C PRO A 81 -0.03 4.35 7.41
N SER A 82 -0.73 5.23 6.70
CA SER A 82 -2.13 5.61 7.00
C SER A 82 -3.10 4.75 6.22
N LEU A 83 -2.76 4.37 4.99
CA LEU A 83 -3.63 3.63 4.10
C LEU A 83 -3.94 2.21 4.60
N LEU A 84 -2.94 1.55 5.18
CA LEU A 84 -3.05 0.19 5.70
C LEU A 84 -3.45 0.13 7.18
N ALA A 85 -3.72 1.28 7.80
CA ALA A 85 -4.03 1.34 9.20
C ALA A 85 -5.48 0.90 9.47
N ILE A 86 -5.64 -0.12 10.33
CA ILE A 86 -6.96 -0.54 10.84
C ILE A 86 -7.70 0.66 11.47
N ASN A 87 -6.95 1.55 12.13
CA ASN A 87 -7.49 2.78 12.71
C ASN A 87 -6.67 3.99 12.24
N PRO A 88 -7.14 4.72 11.21
CA PRO A 88 -6.45 5.89 10.67
C PRO A 88 -6.21 6.99 11.72
N LYS A 89 -7.11 7.16 12.69
CA LYS A 89 -6.94 8.13 13.78
C LYS A 89 -5.77 7.75 14.69
N LYS A 90 -5.64 6.46 15.05
CA LYS A 90 -4.51 5.95 15.84
C LYS A 90 -3.20 6.06 15.05
N ALA A 91 -3.21 5.74 13.76
CA ALA A 91 -2.02 5.92 12.91
C ALA A 91 -1.58 7.39 12.85
N ARG A 92 -2.52 8.32 12.65
CA ARG A 92 -2.24 9.76 12.69
C ARG A 92 -1.64 10.22 14.02
N ALA A 93 -2.13 9.70 15.14
CA ALA A 93 -1.55 10.00 16.46
C ALA A 93 -0.14 9.38 16.63
N HIS A 94 0.08 8.17 16.12
CA HIS A 94 1.34 7.45 16.24
C HIS A 94 2.48 8.11 15.44
N TYR A 95 2.22 8.46 14.18
CA TYR A 95 3.20 9.10 13.31
C TYR A 95 3.23 10.63 13.49
N GLY A 96 2.14 11.23 13.95
CA GLY A 96 2.03 12.65 14.24
C GLY A 96 1.20 13.40 13.20
N ALA A 97 0.38 14.34 13.68
CA ALA A 97 -0.65 14.99 12.86
C ALA A 97 -0.12 15.77 11.65
N LYS A 98 1.15 16.20 11.69
CA LYS A 98 1.81 16.90 10.57
C LYS A 98 2.06 15.99 9.37
N LEU A 99 2.37 14.71 9.57
CA LEU A 99 2.56 13.76 8.46
C LEU A 99 1.25 13.47 7.74
N SER A 100 0.13 13.47 8.47
CA SER A 100 -1.21 13.26 7.93
C SER A 100 -1.89 14.52 7.41
N ALA A 101 -1.21 15.66 7.36
CA ALA A 101 -1.75 16.88 6.77
C ALA A 101 -1.54 16.83 5.24
N PRO A 102 -2.45 17.40 4.44
CA PRO A 102 -2.17 17.60 3.02
C PRO A 102 -1.03 18.61 2.83
N ALA A 103 -0.37 18.55 1.67
CA ALA A 103 0.63 19.54 1.31
C ALA A 103 -0.01 20.94 1.18
N PRO A 104 0.68 22.01 1.59
CA PRO A 104 0.13 23.37 1.53
C PRO A 104 -0.01 23.85 0.08
N ASP A 105 0.89 23.42 -0.79
CA ASP A 105 0.87 23.69 -2.23
C ASP A 105 0.65 22.37 -2.98
N PRO A 106 -0.49 22.22 -3.70
CA PRO A 106 -0.77 21.03 -4.48
C PRO A 106 0.16 20.83 -5.68
N ASN A 107 0.94 21.84 -6.08
CA ASN A 107 1.92 21.68 -7.16
C ASN A 107 3.15 20.87 -6.72
N VAL A 108 3.47 20.86 -5.42
CA VAL A 108 4.58 20.05 -4.88
C VAL A 108 4.24 18.56 -5.01
N PHE A 109 3.00 18.21 -4.72
CA PHE A 109 2.48 16.86 -4.88
C PHE A 109 1.15 16.91 -5.64
N PRO A 110 1.19 16.81 -6.98
CA PRO A 110 -0.02 16.84 -7.79
C PRO A 110 -1.06 15.83 -7.29
N PRO A 111 -2.35 16.21 -7.18
CA PRO A 111 -3.39 15.30 -6.73
C PRO A 111 -3.43 14.01 -7.56
N ARG A 112 -3.79 12.89 -6.92
CA ARG A 112 -4.05 11.65 -7.66
C ARG A 112 -5.20 11.86 -8.65
N GLU A 113 -5.00 11.45 -9.89
CA GLU A 113 -6.05 11.42 -10.91
C GLU A 113 -7.09 10.33 -10.64
N ASN A 114 -6.73 9.28 -9.90
CA ASN A 114 -7.54 8.07 -9.75
C ASN A 114 -7.54 7.53 -8.31
N ASP A 115 -8.70 7.00 -7.92
CA ASP A 115 -9.08 6.38 -6.63
C ASP A 115 -9.52 7.37 -5.52
N PRO A 116 -10.75 7.94 -5.63
CA PRO A 116 -11.31 8.85 -4.63
C PRO A 116 -11.59 8.17 -3.28
N ASP A 117 -11.57 6.84 -3.21
CA ASP A 117 -11.94 6.11 -2.00
C ASP A 117 -10.80 6.05 -0.98
N ASP A 118 -9.56 6.36 -1.36
CA ASP A 118 -8.41 6.29 -0.46
C ASP A 118 -8.26 7.59 0.33
N TYR A 119 -8.30 8.71 -0.38
CA TYR A 119 -8.30 10.05 0.18
C TYR A 119 -9.22 10.94 -0.66
N PRO A 120 -10.07 11.77 -0.02
CA PRO A 120 -10.83 12.78 -0.75
C PRO A 120 -9.90 13.69 -1.56
N PHE A 121 -10.41 14.26 -2.65
CA PHE A 121 -9.64 15.18 -3.51
C PHE A 121 -9.00 16.31 -2.69
N GLY A 122 -7.70 16.53 -2.88
CA GLY A 122 -6.92 17.53 -2.14
C GLY A 122 -6.71 17.24 -0.64
N ARG A 123 -7.09 16.05 -0.15
CA ARG A 123 -6.93 15.64 1.26
C ARG A 123 -5.91 14.52 1.45
N GLU A 124 -5.24 14.07 0.39
CA GLU A 124 -4.12 13.12 0.50
C GLU A 124 -3.05 13.67 1.46
N PRO A 125 -2.68 12.92 2.51
CA PRO A 125 -1.53 13.24 3.35
C PRO A 125 -0.29 13.49 2.51
N TRP A 126 0.47 14.54 2.80
CA TRP A 126 1.69 14.83 2.04
C TRP A 126 2.69 13.67 2.09
N ILE A 127 2.71 12.90 3.18
CA ILE A 127 3.61 11.73 3.26
C ILE A 127 3.19 10.60 2.32
N ALA A 128 1.88 10.40 2.13
CA ALA A 128 1.35 9.44 1.16
C ALA A 128 1.67 9.90 -0.26
N ALA A 129 1.53 11.19 -0.52
CA ALA A 129 1.85 11.80 -1.80
C ALA A 129 3.36 11.73 -2.10
N PHE A 130 4.21 11.93 -1.08
CA PHE A 130 5.66 11.75 -1.16
C PHE A 130 6.01 10.32 -1.57
N PHE A 131 5.46 9.28 -0.91
CA PHE A 131 5.76 7.89 -1.27
C PHE A 131 5.28 7.55 -2.68
N ARG A 132 4.14 8.10 -3.10
CA ARG A 132 3.66 7.94 -4.47
C ARG A 132 4.62 8.54 -5.48
N GLN A 133 5.03 9.79 -5.29
CA GLN A 133 5.96 10.43 -6.21
C GLN A 133 7.31 9.71 -6.22
N TRP A 134 7.88 9.43 -5.06
CA TRP A 134 9.14 8.71 -4.94
C TRP A 134 9.09 7.33 -5.63
N ALA A 135 8.03 6.54 -5.41
CA ALA A 135 7.95 5.20 -5.98
C ALA A 135 7.78 5.23 -7.51
N LEU A 136 7.02 6.19 -8.05
CA LEU A 136 6.84 6.37 -9.49
C LEU A 136 8.13 6.87 -10.16
N GLU A 137 8.86 7.79 -9.52
CA GLU A 137 10.15 8.26 -10.01
C GLU A 137 11.20 7.14 -9.96
N TYR A 138 11.26 6.41 -8.85
CA TYR A 138 12.17 5.27 -8.69
C TYR A 138 11.87 4.16 -9.71
N GLU A 139 10.59 3.89 -10.01
CA GLU A 139 10.17 2.97 -11.08
C GLU A 139 10.58 3.47 -12.46
N ARG A 140 10.39 4.75 -12.76
CA ARG A 140 10.83 5.32 -14.04
C ARG A 140 12.34 5.18 -14.25
N GLU A 141 13.13 5.31 -13.18
CA GLU A 141 14.60 5.32 -13.25
C GLU A 141 15.23 3.92 -13.17
N ASN A 142 14.64 3.02 -12.38
CA ASN A 142 15.22 1.71 -12.04
C ASN A 142 14.34 0.54 -12.49
N GLY A 143 13.18 0.84 -13.08
CA GLY A 143 12.22 -0.15 -13.50
C GLY A 143 12.75 -1.00 -14.64
N GLU A 144 12.34 -2.25 -14.64
CA GLU A 144 12.59 -3.18 -15.72
C GLU A 144 11.28 -3.68 -16.29
N ALA A 145 11.22 -3.83 -17.61
CA ALA A 145 10.11 -4.51 -18.26
C ALA A 145 10.20 -5.99 -17.92
N LYS A 146 9.20 -6.51 -17.21
CA LYS A 146 9.03 -7.94 -16.98
C LYS A 146 7.67 -8.37 -17.51
N GLU A 147 7.67 -9.48 -18.22
CA GLU A 147 6.45 -10.23 -18.46
C GLU A 147 6.11 -11.01 -17.20
N GLY A 148 4.84 -10.95 -16.79
CA GLY A 148 4.36 -11.69 -15.65
C GLY A 148 4.43 -10.91 -14.33
N TRP A 149 3.33 -11.02 -13.59
CA TRP A 149 3.12 -10.39 -12.30
C TRP A 149 4.05 -10.94 -11.23
N GLY A 150 4.77 -10.08 -10.51
CA GLY A 150 5.44 -10.46 -9.26
C GLY A 150 6.34 -11.70 -9.40
N VAL A 151 6.99 -11.88 -10.56
CA VAL A 151 7.86 -13.03 -10.80
C VAL A 151 8.91 -13.13 -9.69
N TRP A 152 9.07 -14.32 -9.16
CA TRP A 152 9.94 -14.61 -8.05
C TRP A 152 11.39 -14.60 -8.51
N THR A 153 12.16 -13.56 -8.23
CA THR A 153 13.62 -13.67 -8.28
C THR A 153 14.13 -14.15 -6.93
N LYS A 154 14.18 -15.48 -6.78
CA LYS A 154 14.95 -16.25 -5.78
C LYS A 154 14.96 -15.69 -4.34
N LYS A 155 13.84 -15.83 -3.62
CA LYS A 155 13.92 -16.26 -2.21
C LYS A 155 13.75 -17.77 -2.24
N SER A 156 14.74 -18.49 -1.74
CA SER A 156 14.80 -19.95 -1.71
C SER A 156 13.46 -20.57 -1.28
N GLU A 157 13.16 -21.74 -1.83
CA GLU A 157 11.95 -22.58 -1.67
C GLU A 157 11.70 -23.08 -0.23
N ARG A 158 11.97 -22.28 0.80
CA ARG A 158 11.95 -22.73 2.20
C ARG A 158 10.75 -22.30 3.05
N ASP A 159 9.82 -21.50 2.56
CA ASP A 159 8.54 -21.28 3.24
C ASP A 159 7.40 -21.13 2.23
N SER A 160 6.78 -22.26 1.88
CA SER A 160 5.58 -22.35 1.04
C SER A 160 4.28 -22.05 1.81
N SER A 161 4.36 -21.65 3.09
CA SER A 161 3.19 -21.37 3.93
C SER A 161 2.79 -19.88 3.87
N SER A 162 2.02 -19.54 2.83
CA SER A 162 1.13 -18.38 2.72
C SER A 162 1.79 -16.98 2.65
N TRP A 163 2.21 -16.56 1.46
CA TRP A 163 2.41 -15.14 1.19
C TRP A 163 1.04 -14.44 1.12
N LYS A 164 0.70 -13.67 2.16
CA LYS A 164 -0.52 -12.86 2.20
C LYS A 164 -0.20 -11.49 1.59
N TRP A 165 -0.67 -11.25 0.36
CA TRP A 165 -0.68 -9.90 -0.20
C TRP A 165 -1.41 -8.97 0.78
N PRO A 166 -0.93 -7.74 1.03
CA PRO A 166 -1.62 -6.86 1.95
C PRO A 166 -2.99 -6.53 1.36
N TYR A 167 -4.05 -6.75 2.14
CA TYR A 167 -5.32 -6.13 1.85
C TYR A 167 -5.33 -4.73 2.45
N LYS A 168 -6.07 -3.85 1.80
CA LYS A 168 -6.19 -2.43 2.13
C LYS A 168 -7.30 -2.18 3.14
N ARG A 169 -8.47 -2.75 2.90
CA ARG A 169 -9.63 -2.70 3.81
C ARG A 169 -10.67 -3.75 3.49
N ILE A 170 -11.53 -4.02 4.46
CA ILE A 170 -12.79 -4.74 4.27
C ILE A 170 -13.82 -3.75 3.70
N ILE A 171 -14.48 -4.14 2.62
CA ILE A 171 -15.50 -3.36 1.91
C ILE A 171 -16.91 -3.83 2.31
N ALA A 172 -17.09 -5.13 2.44
CA ALA A 172 -18.38 -5.75 2.76
C ALA A 172 -18.17 -7.09 3.48
N HIS A 173 -19.23 -7.63 4.06
CA HIS A 173 -19.27 -8.99 4.57
C HIS A 173 -20.52 -9.72 4.06
N LYS A 174 -20.49 -11.06 4.10
CA LYS A 174 -21.66 -11.92 3.89
C LYS A 174 -21.53 -13.15 4.77
N THR A 175 -22.68 -13.74 5.11
CA THR A 175 -22.74 -15.05 5.77
C THR A 175 -23.15 -16.08 4.73
N ASP A 176 -22.29 -17.07 4.50
CA ASP A 176 -22.60 -18.19 3.62
C ASP A 176 -23.63 -19.13 4.27
N LYS A 177 -24.19 -20.07 3.49
CA LYS A 177 -25.29 -20.95 3.94
C LYS A 177 -24.92 -21.86 5.11
N ASP A 178 -23.64 -22.12 5.29
CA ASP A 178 -23.04 -22.89 6.38
C ASP A 178 -22.77 -22.06 7.64
N GLY A 179 -23.19 -20.79 7.65
CA GLY A 179 -22.99 -19.88 8.78
C GLY A 179 -21.60 -19.25 8.84
N GLN A 180 -20.74 -19.48 7.84
CA GLN A 180 -19.40 -18.92 7.78
C GLN A 180 -19.43 -17.47 7.27
N VAL A 181 -18.71 -16.58 7.95
CA VAL A 181 -18.57 -15.18 7.52
C VAL A 181 -17.42 -15.05 6.53
N ARG A 182 -17.71 -14.43 5.38
CA ARG A 182 -16.70 -14.02 4.39
C ARG A 182 -16.71 -12.52 4.22
N TYR A 183 -15.53 -11.98 3.92
CA TYR A 183 -15.29 -10.56 3.79
C TYR A 183 -14.88 -10.24 2.37
N LEU A 184 -15.51 -9.23 1.76
CA LEU A 184 -15.05 -8.65 0.52
C LEU A 184 -13.94 -7.66 0.85
N VAL A 185 -12.72 -7.88 0.36
CA VAL A 185 -11.57 -7.02 0.66
C VAL A 185 -11.11 -6.27 -0.59
N LYS A 186 -10.71 -5.00 -0.41
CA LYS A 186 -9.91 -4.25 -1.39
C LYS A 186 -8.46 -4.60 -1.14
N TRP A 187 -7.72 -5.00 -2.17
CA TRP A 187 -6.29 -5.28 -2.05
C TRP A 187 -5.47 -4.01 -2.22
N VAL A 188 -4.21 -4.06 -1.79
CA VAL A 188 -3.23 -3.02 -2.14
C VAL A 188 -2.95 -3.07 -3.63
N GLY A 189 -2.92 -1.89 -4.24
CA GLY A 189 -2.66 -1.75 -5.66
C GLY A 189 -3.85 -2.10 -6.54
N ARG A 190 -3.60 -2.16 -7.85
CA ARG A 190 -4.63 -2.51 -8.85
C ARG A 190 -4.56 -3.96 -9.34
N ARG A 191 -3.63 -4.74 -8.79
CA ARG A 191 -3.35 -6.12 -9.24
C ARG A 191 -4.51 -7.07 -9.04
N PHE A 192 -5.27 -6.89 -7.96
CA PHE A 192 -6.31 -7.82 -7.57
C PHE A 192 -7.66 -7.12 -7.52
N PRO A 193 -8.69 -7.64 -8.22
CA PRO A 193 -10.03 -7.17 -8.00
C PRO A 193 -10.42 -7.43 -6.54
N ALA A 194 -11.39 -6.66 -6.04
CA ALA A 194 -11.94 -6.95 -4.73
C ALA A 194 -12.43 -8.41 -4.69
N SER A 195 -12.06 -9.15 -3.64
CA SER A 195 -12.36 -10.58 -3.58
C SER A 195 -12.85 -11.02 -2.21
N TRP A 196 -13.66 -12.08 -2.19
CA TRP A 196 -14.22 -12.65 -0.97
C TRP A 196 -13.22 -13.57 -0.30
N VAL A 197 -12.78 -13.23 0.91
CA VAL A 197 -11.83 -14.00 1.71
C VAL A 197 -12.44 -14.45 3.04
N SER A 198 -11.86 -15.48 3.64
CA SER A 198 -12.22 -15.93 4.98
C SER A 198 -11.44 -15.14 6.06
N LYS A 199 -11.86 -15.25 7.33
CA LYS A 199 -11.21 -14.55 8.44
C LYS A 199 -9.72 -14.90 8.60
N GLU A 200 -9.30 -16.10 8.21
CA GLU A 200 -7.91 -16.58 8.31
C GLU A 200 -6.96 -15.82 7.37
N GLN A 201 -7.50 -15.20 6.31
CA GLN A 201 -6.74 -14.40 5.34
C GLN A 201 -6.64 -12.93 5.75
N ILE A 202 -7.40 -12.51 6.76
CA ILE A 202 -7.40 -11.16 7.32
C ILE A 202 -6.66 -11.18 8.65
N THR A 203 -6.00 -10.08 9.00
CA THR A 203 -5.40 -9.94 10.33
C THR A 203 -6.49 -9.97 11.41
N GLY A 204 -6.21 -10.61 12.55
CA GLY A 204 -7.16 -10.79 13.65
C GLY A 204 -7.82 -9.46 14.06
N ASP A 205 -7.00 -8.48 14.39
CA ASP A 205 -7.43 -7.16 14.84
C ASP A 205 -8.35 -6.43 13.84
N ALA A 206 -8.21 -6.69 12.54
CA ALA A 206 -8.93 -5.95 11.52
C ALA A 206 -10.35 -6.47 11.29
N HIS A 207 -10.52 -7.79 11.20
CA HIS A 207 -11.88 -8.34 11.10
C HIS A 207 -12.62 -8.12 12.42
N MET A 208 -11.96 -8.26 13.57
CA MET A 208 -12.58 -7.96 14.86
C MET A 208 -13.06 -6.50 14.98
N ALA A 209 -12.22 -5.54 14.54
CA ALA A 209 -12.61 -4.14 14.53
C ALA A 209 -13.78 -3.88 13.57
N TYR A 210 -13.78 -4.52 12.41
CA TYR A 210 -14.86 -4.43 11.44
C TYR A 210 -16.16 -5.04 11.98
N ASP A 211 -16.09 -6.24 12.56
CA ASP A 211 -17.22 -6.98 13.10
C ASP A 211 -17.90 -6.20 14.21
N SER A 212 -17.10 -5.63 15.13
CA SER A 212 -17.61 -4.76 16.18
C SER A 212 -18.30 -3.52 15.63
N ALA A 213 -17.81 -2.94 14.54
CA ALA A 213 -18.38 -1.73 13.94
C ALA A 213 -19.66 -2.01 13.13
N HIS A 214 -19.82 -3.21 12.59
CA HIS A 214 -20.92 -3.59 11.70
C HIS A 214 -21.89 -4.62 12.30
N GLY A 215 -21.70 -5.00 13.57
CA GLY A 215 -22.56 -5.97 14.27
C GLY A 215 -22.50 -7.37 13.67
N VAL A 216 -21.35 -7.79 13.13
CA VAL A 216 -21.19 -9.11 12.52
C VAL A 216 -21.15 -10.19 13.61
N VAL A 217 -22.00 -11.21 13.48
CA VAL A 217 -22.09 -12.34 14.40
C VAL A 217 -21.56 -13.59 13.71
N HIS A 218 -20.60 -14.27 14.35
CA HIS A 218 -20.08 -15.54 13.89
C HIS A 218 -20.84 -16.69 14.53
N SER A 219 -21.35 -17.60 13.70
CA SER A 219 -21.90 -18.88 14.18
C SER A 219 -20.76 -19.68 14.81
N GLY A 220 -20.94 -20.09 16.07
CA GLY A 220 -19.97 -20.91 16.82
C GLY A 220 -19.83 -22.32 16.27
#